data_AF-A0A0G1ASJ6-F1
#
_entry.id   AF-A0A0G1ASJ6-F1
#
_cell.length_a   1.000
_cell.length_b   1.000
_cell.length_c   1.000
_cell.angle_alpha   90.00
_cell.angle_beta   90.00
_cell.angle_gamma   90.00
#
_symmetry.space_group_name_H-M   'P 1'
#
loop_
_entity.id
_entity.type
_entity.pdbx_description
1 polymer ?
#
loop_
_entity_poly.entity_id
_entity_poly.type
_entity_poly.pdbx_seq_one_letter_code
_entity_poly.pdbx_strand_id
1 'polypeptide(L)'
;MQQFTVWQLYCLTGSFDRLLTAWEGLNQGYTKITPELEGLKNRLGNIVTRKTIALWSKKFSWVKRTDLKITEDVDQIRTEAKRFEKERKFKIIKAFRKALDTKLKKLDSGEEVTVAELKQLWEMTRTEMGLVTDRSAVSVTGEQRLLTPEEEAEGKALDALIKNFHGRKRKEAGSDGN
;
A
#
# COMPACT_ATOMS: atom_id res chain seq x y z
N MET A 1 -14.18 -22.77 -31.19
CA MET A 1 -13.13 -21.86 -30.66
C MET A 1 -13.62 -20.43 -30.61
N GLN A 2 -14.22 -19.92 -31.69
CA GLN A 2 -14.77 -18.56 -31.79
C GLN A 2 -15.67 -18.16 -30.60
N GLN A 3 -16.60 -19.03 -30.19
CA GLN A 3 -17.56 -18.74 -29.11
C GLN A 3 -16.89 -18.48 -27.75
N PHE A 4 -15.75 -19.13 -27.47
CA PHE A 4 -15.00 -18.92 -26.24
C PHE A 4 -14.28 -17.58 -26.27
N THR A 5 -13.69 -17.22 -27.41
CA THR A 5 -13.03 -15.93 -27.61
C THR A 5 -14.02 -14.77 -27.55
N VAL A 6 -15.23 -14.94 -28.08
CA VAL A 6 -16.31 -13.97 -27.95
C VAL A 6 -16.76 -13.85 -26.48
N TRP A 7 -16.83 -14.94 -25.72
CA TRP A 7 -17.07 -14.88 -24.28
C TRP A 7 -15.96 -14.15 -23.51
N GLN A 8 -14.69 -14.31 -23.90
CA GLN A 8 -13.58 -13.55 -23.31
C GLN A 8 -13.75 -12.05 -23.56
N LEU A 9 -14.10 -11.65 -24.79
CA LEU A 9 -14.41 -10.25 -25.11
C LEU A 9 -15.66 -9.75 -24.36
N TYR A 10 -16.63 -10.62 -24.13
CA TYR A 10 -17.82 -10.30 -23.32
C TYR A 10 -17.46 -10.01 -21.87
N CYS A 11 -16.55 -10.79 -21.27
CA CYS A 11 -16.05 -10.53 -19.92
C CYS A 11 -15.39 -9.15 -19.80
N LEU A 12 -14.73 -8.67 -20.86
CA LEU A 12 -14.09 -7.35 -20.86
C LEU A 12 -15.09 -6.20 -21.06
N THR A 13 -16.14 -6.41 -21.85
CA THR A 13 -17.08 -5.36 -22.28
C THR A 13 -18.34 -5.27 -21.42
N GLY A 14 -18.72 -6.36 -20.76
CA GLY A 14 -19.86 -6.46 -19.84
C GLY A 14 -21.25 -6.33 -20.48
N SER A 15 -21.32 -6.16 -21.80
CA SER A 15 -22.57 -5.94 -22.54
C SER A 15 -22.44 -6.47 -23.97
N PHE A 16 -23.53 -7.01 -24.52
CA PHE A 16 -23.55 -7.48 -25.92
C PHE A 16 -23.35 -6.35 -26.93
N ASP A 17 -23.91 -5.16 -26.64
CA ASP A 17 -23.82 -4.04 -27.58
C ASP A 17 -22.39 -3.48 -27.58
N ARG A 18 -21.76 -3.36 -26.41
CA ARG A 18 -20.34 -3.01 -26.28
C ARG A 18 -19.41 -4.07 -26.88
N LEU A 19 -19.75 -5.35 -26.73
CA LEU A 19 -19.03 -6.45 -27.36
C LEU A 19 -19.02 -6.33 -28.89
N LEU A 20 -20.17 -6.03 -29.50
CA LEU A 20 -20.27 -5.86 -30.94
C LEU A 20 -19.43 -4.68 -31.42
N THR A 21 -19.56 -3.53 -30.78
CA THR A 21 -18.73 -2.35 -31.09
C THR A 21 -17.24 -2.62 -30.93
N ALA A 22 -16.84 -3.34 -29.86
CA ALA A 22 -15.44 -3.70 -29.65
C ALA A 22 -14.93 -4.69 -30.70
N TRP A 23 -15.74 -5.68 -31.09
CA TRP A 23 -15.39 -6.65 -32.12
C TRP A 23 -15.27 -5.98 -33.50
N GLU A 24 -16.18 -5.06 -33.82
CA GLU A 24 -16.11 -4.21 -35.01
C GLU A 24 -14.83 -3.37 -35.02
N GLY A 25 -14.52 -2.68 -33.92
CA GLY A 25 -13.29 -1.89 -33.78
C GLY A 25 -12.01 -2.72 -33.96
N LEU A 26 -11.97 -3.94 -33.40
CA LEU A 26 -10.83 -4.86 -33.55
C LEU A 26 -10.66 -5.37 -34.99
N ASN A 27 -11.76 -5.67 -35.68
CA ASN A 27 -11.72 -6.11 -37.07
C ASN A 27 -11.31 -4.98 -38.02
N GLN A 28 -11.76 -3.75 -37.75
CA GLN A 28 -11.46 -2.59 -38.58
C GLN A 28 -10.11 -1.92 -38.25
N GLY A 29 -9.49 -2.29 -37.13
CA GLY A 29 -8.16 -1.78 -36.73
C GLY A 29 -8.16 -0.37 -36.14
N TYR A 30 -9.31 0.16 -35.73
CA TYR A 30 -9.45 1.54 -35.24
C TYR A 30 -9.18 1.72 -33.73
N THR A 31 -9.10 0.64 -32.96
CA THR A 31 -8.83 0.69 -31.52
C THR A 31 -7.33 0.62 -31.21
N LYS A 32 -6.84 1.40 -30.23
CA LYS A 32 -5.54 1.14 -29.59
C LYS A 32 -5.62 -0.23 -28.93
N ILE A 33 -5.04 -1.23 -29.59
CA ILE A 33 -5.10 -2.62 -29.16
C ILE A 33 -4.11 -2.76 -28.00
N THR A 34 -4.60 -3.06 -26.79
CA THR A 34 -3.72 -3.50 -25.71
C THR A 34 -3.20 -4.91 -26.05
N PRO A 35 -2.02 -5.33 -25.57
CA PRO A 35 -1.45 -6.64 -25.92
C PRO A 35 -2.40 -7.82 -25.69
N GLU A 36 -3.29 -7.72 -24.71
CA GLU A 36 -4.30 -8.73 -24.39
C GLU A 36 -5.36 -8.89 -25.50
N LEU A 37 -5.66 -7.82 -26.25
CA LEU A 37 -6.67 -7.79 -27.31
C LEU A 37 -6.10 -8.23 -28.67
N GLU A 38 -4.79 -8.14 -28.87
CA GLU A 38 -4.13 -8.50 -30.13
C GLU A 38 -4.23 -10.01 -30.41
N GLY A 39 -4.05 -10.83 -29.38
CA GLY A 39 -4.25 -12.28 -29.47
C GLY A 39 -5.72 -12.70 -29.68
N LEU A 40 -6.68 -11.85 -29.31
CA LEU A 40 -8.11 -12.10 -29.53
C LEU A 40 -8.51 -11.86 -30.99
N LYS A 41 -7.95 -10.84 -31.65
CA LYS A 41 -8.30 -10.47 -33.04
C LYS A 41 -8.20 -11.66 -33.99
N ASN A 42 -7.10 -12.40 -33.95
CA ASN A 42 -6.85 -13.53 -34.85
C ASN A 42 -7.79 -14.73 -34.60
N ARG A 43 -8.45 -14.79 -33.44
CA ARG A 43 -9.32 -15.90 -33.01
C ARG A 43 -10.81 -15.57 -33.09
N LEU A 44 -11.16 -14.28 -33.12
CA LEU A 44 -12.53 -13.78 -33.16
C LEU A 44 -13.21 -14.02 -34.51
N GLY A 45 -12.47 -13.94 -35.62
CA GLY A 45 -13.03 -14.15 -36.97
C GLY A 45 -14.17 -13.18 -37.31
N ASN A 46 -15.10 -13.63 -38.16
CA ASN A 46 -16.21 -12.81 -38.65
C ASN A 46 -17.23 -12.51 -37.54
N ILE A 47 -17.65 -11.24 -37.47
CA ILE A 47 -18.68 -10.77 -36.54
C ILE A 47 -19.97 -11.53 -36.78
N VAL A 48 -20.59 -12.01 -35.69
CA VAL A 48 -21.88 -12.69 -35.72
C VAL A 48 -22.99 -11.78 -35.23
N THR A 49 -24.23 -12.14 -35.55
CA THR A 49 -25.39 -11.34 -35.14
C THR A 49 -25.61 -11.36 -33.62
N ARG A 50 -26.27 -10.32 -33.11
CA ARG A 50 -26.73 -10.24 -31.70
C ARG A 50 -27.57 -11.45 -31.29
N LYS A 51 -28.39 -12.00 -32.20
CA LYS A 51 -29.19 -13.21 -31.97
C LYS A 51 -28.31 -14.42 -31.70
N THR A 52 -27.24 -14.59 -32.49
CA THR A 52 -26.26 -15.66 -32.30
C THR A 52 -25.54 -15.54 -30.96
N ILE A 53 -25.14 -14.32 -30.57
CA ILE A 53 -24.51 -14.05 -29.27
C ILE A 53 -25.46 -14.38 -28.12
N ALA A 54 -26.73 -13.95 -28.19
CA ALA A 54 -27.72 -14.26 -27.17
C ALA A 54 -27.97 -15.78 -27.03
N LEU A 55 -28.01 -16.50 -28.15
CA LEU A 55 -28.14 -17.96 -28.17
C LEU A 55 -26.93 -18.62 -27.48
N TRP A 56 -25.72 -18.16 -27.77
CA TRP A 56 -24.50 -18.66 -27.12
C TRP A 56 -24.47 -18.33 -25.63
N SER A 57 -24.84 -17.11 -25.25
CA SER A 57 -24.91 -16.70 -23.85
C SER A 57 -25.83 -17.62 -23.05
N LYS A 58 -27.03 -17.91 -23.58
CA LYS A 58 -27.97 -18.85 -22.97
C LYS A 58 -27.41 -20.28 -22.94
N LYS A 59 -26.96 -20.80 -24.09
CA LYS A 59 -26.47 -22.18 -24.23
C LYS A 59 -25.28 -22.49 -23.31
N PHE A 60 -24.38 -21.53 -23.15
CA PHE A 60 -23.15 -21.71 -22.39
C PHE A 60 -23.17 -21.00 -21.04
N SER A 61 -24.32 -20.49 -20.62
CA SER A 61 -24.50 -19.81 -19.32
C SER A 61 -23.47 -18.71 -19.07
N TRP A 62 -23.25 -17.84 -20.07
CA TRP A 62 -22.18 -16.84 -20.01
C TRP A 62 -22.28 -15.93 -18.79
N VAL A 63 -23.49 -15.46 -18.45
CA VAL A 63 -23.71 -14.61 -17.27
C VAL A 63 -23.18 -15.29 -16.00
N LYS A 64 -23.67 -16.51 -15.71
CA LYS A 64 -23.25 -17.28 -14.54
C LYS A 64 -21.74 -17.56 -14.53
N ARG A 65 -21.15 -17.86 -15.70
CA ARG A 65 -19.70 -18.10 -15.84
C ARG A 65 -18.88 -16.83 -15.64
N THR A 66 -19.37 -15.70 -16.11
CA THR A 66 -18.73 -14.40 -15.94
C THR A 66 -18.78 -13.98 -14.47
N ASP A 67 -19.90 -14.16 -13.77
CA ASP A 67 -20.01 -13.89 -12.33
C ASP A 67 -19.04 -14.76 -11.50
N LEU A 68 -18.94 -16.04 -11.83
CA LEU A 68 -17.98 -16.95 -11.20
C LEU A 68 -16.54 -16.50 -11.48
N LYS A 69 -16.22 -16.17 -12.73
CA LYS A 69 -14.89 -15.67 -13.10
C LYS A 69 -14.52 -14.39 -12.36
N ILE A 70 -15.44 -13.42 -12.26
CA ILE A 70 -15.20 -12.17 -11.51
C ILE A 70 -14.88 -12.48 -10.04
N THR A 71 -15.59 -13.45 -9.45
CA THR A 71 -15.34 -13.87 -8.07
C THR A 71 -13.94 -14.48 -7.92
N GLU A 72 -13.56 -15.39 -8.83
CA GLU A 72 -12.24 -16.01 -8.87
C GLU A 72 -11.12 -14.97 -9.08
N ASP A 73 -11.30 -14.04 -10.02
CA ASP A 73 -10.35 -12.96 -10.32
C ASP A 73 -10.17 -12.05 -9.09
N VAL A 74 -11.25 -11.69 -8.38
CA VAL A 74 -11.19 -10.90 -7.15
C VAL A 74 -10.45 -11.64 -6.04
N ASP A 75 -10.68 -12.93 -5.87
CA ASP A 75 -10.00 -13.73 -4.85
C ASP A 75 -8.52 -13.94 -5.17
N GLN A 76 -8.17 -14.06 -6.45
CA GLN A 76 -6.78 -14.04 -6.90
C GLN A 76 -6.12 -12.70 -6.57
N ILE A 77 -6.74 -11.58 -6.93
CA ILE A 77 -6.22 -10.24 -6.62
C ILE A 77 -6.03 -10.06 -5.11
N ARG A 78 -7.00 -10.49 -4.29
CA ARG A 78 -6.87 -10.46 -2.82
C ARG A 78 -5.70 -11.29 -2.33
N THR A 79 -5.50 -12.47 -2.91
CA THR A 79 -4.39 -13.37 -2.56
C THR A 79 -3.04 -12.75 -2.92
N GLU A 80 -2.93 -12.18 -4.12
CA GLU A 80 -1.74 -11.48 -4.58
C GLU A 80 -1.47 -10.22 -3.75
N ALA A 81 -2.49 -9.44 -3.41
CA ALA A 81 -2.37 -8.27 -2.54
C ALA A 81 -1.84 -8.65 -1.16
N LYS A 82 -2.37 -9.72 -0.53
CA LYS A 82 -1.85 -10.25 0.74
C LYS A 82 -0.41 -10.72 0.63
N ARG A 83 -0.03 -11.36 -0.49
CA ARG A 83 1.36 -11.77 -0.74
C ARG A 83 2.27 -10.55 -0.84
N PHE A 84 1.86 -9.55 -1.63
CA PHE A 84 2.59 -8.31 -1.81
C PHE A 84 2.76 -7.55 -0.50
N GLU A 85 1.72 -7.46 0.33
CA GLU A 85 1.78 -6.84 1.66
C GLU A 85 2.81 -7.53 2.55
N LYS A 86 2.79 -8.87 2.62
CA LYS A 86 3.78 -9.64 3.38
C LYS A 86 5.21 -9.42 2.87
N GLU A 87 5.41 -9.45 1.55
CA GLU A 87 6.71 -9.21 0.93
C GLU A 87 7.22 -7.80 1.19
N ARG A 88 6.35 -6.78 1.06
CA ARG A 88 6.67 -5.38 1.31
C ARG A 88 7.12 -5.18 2.75
N LYS A 89 6.33 -5.66 3.72
CA LYS A 89 6.64 -5.63 5.14
C LYS A 89 7.99 -6.29 5.45
N PHE A 90 8.22 -7.49 4.92
CA PHE A 90 9.49 -8.20 5.08
C PHE A 90 10.68 -7.42 4.52
N LYS A 91 10.55 -6.86 3.31
CA LYS A 91 11.62 -6.06 2.66
C LYS A 91 11.97 -4.82 3.48
N ILE A 92 10.97 -4.11 4.00
CA ILE A 92 11.17 -2.91 4.82
C ILE A 92 11.90 -3.26 6.13
N ILE A 93 11.43 -4.27 6.87
CA ILE A 93 12.08 -4.73 8.11
C ILE A 93 13.53 -5.17 7.84
N LYS A 94 13.76 -5.93 6.75
CA LYS A 94 15.10 -6.38 6.37
C LYS A 94 16.03 -5.21 6.02
N ALA A 95 15.54 -4.22 5.29
CA ALA A 95 16.29 -3.01 4.96
C ALA A 95 16.66 -2.22 6.22
N PHE A 96 15.70 -2.03 7.13
CA PHE A 96 15.93 -1.37 8.41
C PHE A 96 17.02 -2.08 9.24
N ARG A 97 16.93 -3.41 9.38
CA ARG A 97 17.96 -4.20 10.10
C ARG A 97 19.35 -4.05 9.48
N LYS A 98 19.45 -4.14 8.15
CA LYS A 98 20.74 -3.98 7.46
C LYS A 98 21.31 -2.58 7.67
N ALA A 99 20.46 -1.54 7.65
CA ALA A 99 20.89 -0.18 7.92
C ALA A 99 21.39 -0.02 9.36
N LEU A 100 20.67 -0.56 10.34
CA LEU A 100 21.09 -0.60 11.75
C LEU A 100 22.46 -1.24 11.91
N ASP A 101 22.62 -2.48 11.43
CA ASP A 101 23.88 -3.22 11.57
C ASP A 101 25.06 -2.48 10.93
N THR A 102 24.81 -1.80 9.80
CA THR A 102 25.84 -1.01 9.10
C THR A 102 26.25 0.21 9.91
N LYS A 103 25.28 0.94 10.46
CA LYS A 103 25.55 2.12 11.29
C LYS A 103 26.23 1.75 12.61
N LEU A 104 25.85 0.63 13.22
CA LEU A 104 26.45 0.11 14.45
C LEU A 104 27.94 -0.19 14.25
N LYS A 105 28.30 -0.89 13.16
CA LYS A 105 29.71 -1.14 12.81
C LYS A 105 30.54 0.12 12.63
N LYS A 106 29.95 1.18 12.06
CA LYS A 106 30.62 2.48 11.90
C LYS A 106 30.84 3.22 13.22
N LEU A 107 29.86 3.13 14.12
CA LEU A 107 30.00 3.65 15.48
C LEU A 107 31.12 2.92 16.23
N ASP A 108 31.18 1.58 16.11
CA ASP A 108 32.23 0.77 16.73
C ASP A 108 33.64 1.09 16.17
N SER A 109 33.73 1.54 14.91
CA SER A 109 34.98 2.00 14.29
C SER A 109 35.32 3.46 14.57
N GLY A 110 34.48 4.20 15.32
CA GLY A 110 34.67 5.61 15.64
C GLY A 110 34.37 6.56 14.47
N GLU A 111 33.70 6.10 13.41
CA GLU A 111 33.28 6.93 12.28
C GLU A 111 32.03 7.76 12.62
N GLU A 112 31.92 8.97 12.05
CA GLU A 112 30.68 9.74 12.12
C GLU A 112 29.57 9.09 11.30
N VAL A 113 28.37 9.02 11.91
CA VAL A 113 27.21 8.34 11.33
C VAL A 113 26.04 9.29 11.14
N THR A 114 25.59 9.44 9.90
CA THR A 114 24.30 10.09 9.59
C THR A 114 23.12 9.15 9.87
N VAL A 115 22.10 9.65 10.55
CA VAL A 115 20.93 8.87 11.05
C VAL A 115 19.67 9.06 10.19
N ALA A 116 19.67 9.97 9.21
CA ALA A 116 18.48 10.31 8.43
C ALA A 116 17.82 9.09 7.72
N GLU A 117 18.63 8.30 6.99
CA GLU A 117 18.16 7.07 6.32
C GLU A 117 17.63 6.04 7.31
N LEU A 118 18.27 5.94 8.49
CA LEU A 118 17.87 5.02 9.53
C LEU A 118 16.51 5.41 10.12
N LYS A 119 16.30 6.71 10.35
CA LYS A 119 15.03 7.27 10.82
C LYS A 119 13.92 7.01 9.80
N GLN A 120 14.17 7.24 8.51
CA GLN A 120 13.18 6.98 7.47
C GLN A 120 12.78 5.50 7.41
N LEU A 121 13.76 4.58 7.45
CA LEU A 121 13.48 3.14 7.46
C LEU A 121 12.75 2.69 8.73
N TRP A 122 13.03 3.34 9.87
CA TRP A 122 12.30 3.12 11.12
C TRP A 122 10.85 3.58 11.03
N GLU A 123 10.58 4.78 10.48
CA GLU A 123 9.23 5.30 10.26
C GLU A 123 8.44 4.38 9.32
N MET A 124 9.04 3.96 8.20
CA MET A 124 8.44 2.99 7.29
C MET A 124 8.12 1.67 8.01
N THR A 125 9.03 1.17 8.85
CA THR A 125 8.79 -0.06 9.63
C THR A 125 7.63 0.09 10.61
N ARG A 126 7.50 1.24 11.28
CA ARG A 126 6.38 1.53 12.18
C ARG A 126 5.05 1.55 11.42
N THR A 127 5.00 2.26 10.30
CA THR A 127 3.81 2.32 9.44
C THR A 127 3.37 0.93 8.99
N GLU A 128 4.29 0.07 8.54
CA GLU A 128 3.98 -1.33 8.14
C GLU A 128 3.58 -2.24 9.32
N MET A 129 3.89 -1.84 10.55
CA MET A 129 3.47 -2.53 11.77
C MET A 129 2.18 -1.96 12.34
N GLY A 130 1.57 -0.95 11.70
CA GLY A 130 0.39 -0.26 12.22
C GLY A 130 0.67 0.59 13.46
N LEU A 131 1.94 0.95 13.68
CA LEU A 131 2.38 1.78 14.80
C LEU A 131 2.44 3.24 14.36
N VAL A 132 1.95 4.14 15.21
CA VAL A 132 1.94 5.56 14.85
C VAL A 132 3.35 6.14 14.84
N THR A 133 3.63 7.01 13.87
CA THR A 133 4.95 7.66 13.69
C THR A 133 5.05 9.01 14.41
N ASP A 134 3.92 9.66 14.69
CA ASP A 134 3.88 10.97 15.35
C ASP A 134 3.85 10.88 16.88
N ARG A 135 4.59 11.78 17.54
CA ARG A 135 4.54 11.96 19.00
C ARG A 135 3.16 12.38 19.52
N SER A 136 2.38 13.10 18.70
CA SER A 136 1.04 13.58 19.05
C SER A 136 -0.04 12.49 19.05
N ALA A 137 0.27 11.31 18.53
CA ALA A 137 -0.68 10.20 18.41
C ALA A 137 -0.43 9.06 19.41
N VAL A 138 0.40 9.30 20.43
CA VAL A 138 0.43 8.49 21.65
C VAL A 138 -0.80 8.84 22.49
N SER A 139 -1.99 8.50 22.00
CA SER A 139 -3.25 8.72 22.72
C SER A 139 -4.33 7.73 22.28
N VAL A 140 -4.04 6.44 22.28
CA VAL A 140 -5.12 5.45 22.16
C VAL A 140 -4.76 4.22 22.98
N THR A 141 -5.42 4.10 24.14
CA THR A 141 -5.67 2.93 25.03
C THR A 141 -5.33 3.07 26.51
N GLY A 142 -5.03 4.27 27.02
CA GLY A 142 -5.10 4.53 28.46
C GLY A 142 -5.83 5.85 28.66
N GLU A 143 -6.92 5.85 29.44
CA GLU A 143 -7.66 7.05 29.81
C GLU A 143 -6.68 8.15 30.21
N GLN A 144 -6.60 9.22 29.43
CA GLN A 144 -5.99 10.46 29.92
C GLN A 144 -6.93 11.00 31.00
N ARG A 145 -6.69 10.61 32.24
CA ARG A 145 -7.23 11.35 33.39
C ARG A 145 -6.62 12.74 33.31
N LEU A 146 -7.47 13.75 33.18
CA LEU A 146 -7.04 15.14 33.35
C LEU A 146 -6.35 15.24 34.71
N LEU A 147 -5.10 15.73 34.71
CA LEU A 147 -4.35 15.97 35.94
C LEU A 147 -5.20 16.84 36.85
N THR A 148 -5.27 16.46 38.12
CA THR A 148 -5.91 17.29 39.12
C THR A 148 -5.12 18.61 39.26
N PRO A 149 -5.75 19.71 39.70
CA PRO A 149 -5.07 20.99 39.87
C PRO A 149 -3.82 20.91 40.76
N GLU A 150 -3.80 19.96 41.71
CA GLU A 150 -2.66 19.68 42.57
C GLU A 150 -1.51 19.04 41.78
N GLU A 151 -1.78 18.04 40.94
CA GLU A 151 -0.78 17.39 40.08
C GLU A 151 -0.20 18.35 39.02
N GLU A 152 -1.00 19.28 38.48
CA GLU A 152 -0.49 20.33 37.60
C GLU A 152 0.43 21.32 38.33
N ALA A 153 0.14 21.64 39.59
CA ALA A 153 0.97 22.51 40.40
C ALA A 153 2.31 21.85 40.75
N GLU A 154 2.29 20.56 41.08
CA GLU A 154 3.50 19.75 41.32
C GLU A 154 4.36 19.61 40.04
N GLY A 155 3.73 19.40 38.88
CA GLY A 155 4.42 19.37 37.59
C GLY A 155 5.12 20.68 37.28
N LYS A 156 4.45 21.82 37.49
CA LYS A 156 5.06 23.16 37.31
C LYS A 156 6.19 23.41 38.30
N ALA A 157 6.10 22.91 39.53
CA ALA A 157 7.16 23.02 40.53
C ALA A 157 8.40 22.20 40.13
N LEU A 158 8.22 20.99 39.63
CA LEU A 158 9.29 20.14 39.11
C LEU A 158 9.99 20.79 37.91
N ASP A 159 9.23 21.31 36.95
CA ASP A 159 9.79 22.00 35.77
C ASP A 159 10.61 23.23 36.17
N ALA A 160 10.12 24.02 37.13
CA ALA A 160 10.86 25.16 37.67
C ALA A 160 12.17 24.72 38.36
N LEU A 161 12.15 23.61 39.09
CA LEU A 161 13.30 23.07 39.81
C LEU A 161 14.36 22.53 38.85
N ILE A 162 13.94 21.82 37.79
CA ILE A 162 14.80 21.35 36.70
C ILE A 162 15.46 22.53 35.97
N LYS A 163 14.67 23.56 35.64
CA LYS A 163 15.17 24.78 34.99
C LYS A 163 16.19 25.50 35.86
N ASN A 164 15.94 25.60 37.16
CA ASN A 164 16.87 26.21 38.12
C ASN A 164 18.14 25.38 38.31
N PHE A 165 18.06 24.04 38.28
CA PHE A 165 19.23 23.18 38.34
C PHE A 165 20.13 23.33 37.11
N HIS A 166 19.58 23.30 35.90
CA HIS A 166 20.34 23.53 34.68
C HIS A 166 20.86 24.96 34.55
N GLY A 167 20.11 25.95 35.05
CA GLY A 167 20.55 27.34 35.14
C GLY A 167 21.76 27.55 36.06
N ARG A 168 21.78 26.87 37.23
CA ARG A 168 22.92 26.88 38.16
C ARG A 168 24.15 26.22 37.54
N LYS A 169 23.97 25.05 36.93
CA LYS A 169 25.06 24.33 36.25
C LYS A 169 25.70 25.14 35.11
N ARG A 170 24.91 25.96 34.40
CA ARG A 170 25.43 26.90 33.39
C ARG A 170 26.17 28.09 33.97
N LYS A 171 25.81 28.56 35.16
CA LYS A 171 26.51 29.66 35.84
C LYS A 171 27.84 29.19 36.46
N GLU A 172 27.86 28.00 37.05
CA GLU A 172 29.08 27.37 37.58
C GLU A 172 30.09 27.11 36.45
N ALA A 173 29.64 26.57 35.30
CA ALA A 173 30.50 26.36 34.14
C ALA A 173 30.99 27.67 33.44
N GLY A 174 30.41 28.82 33.79
CA GLY A 174 30.84 30.14 33.31
C GLY A 174 31.74 30.90 34.28
N SER A 175 31.96 30.39 35.50
CA SER A 175 32.76 31.04 36.55
C SER A 175 34.21 30.51 36.62
N ASP A 176 34.53 29.39 35.97
CA ASP A 176 35.88 28.80 35.92
C ASP A 176 36.75 29.36 34.76
N GLY A 177 36.34 30.49 34.18
CA GLY A 177 36.97 31.10 33.01
C GLY A 177 37.42 32.54 33.20
N ASN A 178 37.96 32.89 34.37
CA ASN A 178 38.64 34.16 34.61
C ASN A 178 39.82 34.00 35.58
#